data_AF-A0A329WU72-F1
#
_entry.id   AF-A0A329WU72-F1
#
_cell.length_a   1.000
_cell.length_b   1.000
_cell.length_c   1.000
_cell.angle_alpha   90.00
_cell.angle_beta   90.00
_cell.angle_gamma   90.00
#
_symmetry.space_group_name_H-M   'P 1'
#
loop_
_entity.id
_entity.type
_entity.pdbx_description
1 polymer ?
#
loop_
_entity_poly.entity_id
_entity_poly.type
_entity_poly.pdbx_seq_one_letter_code
_entity_poly.pdbx_strand_id
1 'polypeptide(L)'
;MVIRKRFIMTKSPIDRKRIVDVDRYEFMVYWQLQKGISDISVHIKDSYSHRALEDELIDIEYWETHKNQLIKELNMPIFSRNIVEILTSLEDSIETKYQEVNRRIMSGENTCIKLKHNARRHTVSWTLPYTPLDDGTDNPFFKKLPTLNISDIAEFVHDTTGYGKAFTHLQPNYAKEAPEMELINACVIANATGTEMKKMMDISDVDGQSLKNTQQNFIRPQTLSEASDIIINHTEKLPIFEEYNLADYGVHASVDGQKFTTRFNTIKSRYAKKYFGLKKGIVVMTLNANMLPICLKVIGANEHESHYLLDLVESNRSEVNITAVSGDMHSINRVNFALMYMFGYRFMPRFTQLANTTSQQLVCFGSLSDYDEYIIRPSKKAQKHQIISEWDKVLRILVSLALKKTTQATIVRKLSTTKSSNATLKALIAFDEIIMTDYLLGYIDDQDQRIAVQRSLNRGESYHQLTASIAKVNGGKQLSGKKERNLICTSRDLI
;
A
#
# COMPACT_ATOMS: atom_id res chain seq x y z
N MET A 1 6.12 -34.08 -5.95
CA MET A 1 4.93 -34.95 -5.74
C MET A 1 4.89 -35.96 -6.89
N VAL A 2 5.07 -37.24 -6.60
CA VAL A 2 5.19 -38.30 -7.62
C VAL A 2 3.80 -38.74 -8.06
N ILE A 3 3.38 -38.40 -9.29
CA ILE A 3 2.17 -38.99 -9.88
C ILE A 3 2.50 -40.46 -10.15
N ARG A 4 1.67 -41.36 -9.62
CA ARG A 4 1.90 -42.81 -9.75
C ARG A 4 1.81 -43.19 -11.24
N LYS A 5 2.87 -43.82 -11.77
CA LYS A 5 2.98 -44.38 -13.15
C LYS A 5 1.74 -45.12 -13.64
N ARG A 6 0.89 -45.61 -12.72
CA ARG A 6 -0.37 -46.32 -13.01
C ARG A 6 -1.39 -45.54 -13.85
N PHE A 7 -1.37 -44.20 -13.85
CA PHE A 7 -2.40 -43.40 -14.52
C PHE A 7 -2.11 -43.11 -16.00
N ILE A 8 -0.83 -43.17 -16.40
CA ILE A 8 -0.36 -42.94 -17.77
C ILE A 8 -0.09 -44.23 -18.55
N MET A 9 -0.25 -45.39 -17.92
CA MET A 9 0.02 -46.69 -18.53
C MET A 9 -1.30 -47.37 -18.91
N THR A 10 -1.43 -47.78 -20.16
CA THR A 10 -2.52 -48.63 -20.67
C THR A 10 -1.96 -49.98 -21.12
N LYS A 11 -2.82 -50.97 -21.38
CA LYS A 11 -2.39 -52.27 -21.94
C LYS A 11 -2.54 -52.24 -23.45
N SER A 12 -1.49 -52.63 -24.16
CA SER A 12 -1.50 -52.83 -25.62
C SER A 12 -2.59 -53.85 -26.01
N PRO A 13 -3.42 -53.57 -27.03
CA PRO A 13 -4.44 -54.50 -27.52
C PRO A 13 -3.87 -55.80 -28.09
N ILE A 14 -2.60 -55.76 -28.54
CA ILE A 14 -1.97 -56.84 -29.32
C ILE A 14 -1.22 -57.82 -28.41
N ASP A 15 -0.41 -57.32 -27.47
CA ASP A 15 0.47 -58.15 -26.64
C ASP A 15 0.23 -57.98 -25.13
N ARG A 16 -0.81 -57.23 -24.74
CA ARG A 16 -1.18 -56.91 -23.35
C ARG A 16 -0.06 -56.30 -22.49
N LYS A 17 1.06 -55.86 -23.09
CA LYS A 17 2.14 -55.16 -22.39
C LYS A 17 1.70 -53.77 -21.96
N ARG A 18 2.27 -53.27 -20.86
CA ARG A 18 2.01 -51.89 -20.42
C ARG A 18 2.73 -50.91 -21.35
N ILE A 19 1.96 -50.09 -22.04
CA ILE A 19 2.44 -49.01 -22.89
C ILE A 19 1.98 -47.67 -22.33
N VAL A 20 2.67 -46.58 -22.67
CA VAL A 20 2.24 -45.24 -22.29
C VAL A 20 1.07 -44.82 -23.18
N ASP A 21 -0.01 -44.36 -22.56
CA ASP A 21 -1.13 -43.73 -23.24
C ASP A 21 -0.70 -42.29 -23.60
N VAL A 22 -0.58 -42.02 -24.90
CA VAL A 22 0.00 -40.78 -25.44
C VAL A 22 -0.84 -39.57 -25.05
N ASP A 23 -2.16 -39.64 -25.18
CA ASP A 23 -3.07 -38.54 -24.87
C ASP A 23 -3.04 -38.19 -23.38
N ARG A 24 -3.02 -39.21 -22.51
CA ARG A 24 -2.89 -39.01 -21.06
C ARG A 24 -1.53 -38.45 -20.67
N TYR A 25 -0.48 -38.88 -21.37
CA TYR A 25 0.86 -38.38 -21.15
C TYR A 25 0.97 -36.90 -21.57
N GLU A 26 0.42 -36.53 -22.72
CA GLU A 26 0.37 -35.14 -23.19
C GLU A 26 -0.39 -34.24 -22.20
N PHE A 27 -1.60 -34.64 -21.78
CA PHE A 27 -2.36 -33.89 -20.78
C PHE A 27 -1.58 -33.75 -19.45
N MET A 28 -0.85 -34.79 -19.04
CA MET A 28 0.01 -34.73 -17.86
C MET A 28 1.13 -33.70 -18.02
N VAL A 29 1.77 -33.62 -19.20
CA VAL A 29 2.79 -32.60 -19.48
C VAL A 29 2.21 -31.20 -19.35
N TYR A 30 1.07 -30.92 -19.97
CA TYR A 30 0.42 -29.61 -19.84
C TYR A 30 0.01 -29.30 -18.41
N TRP A 31 -0.49 -30.28 -17.66
CA TRP A 31 -0.85 -30.09 -16.26
C TRP A 31 0.36 -29.79 -15.37
N GLN A 32 1.49 -30.47 -15.60
CA GLN A 32 2.74 -30.18 -14.90
C GLN A 32 3.31 -28.83 -15.27
N LEU A 33 3.23 -28.44 -16.55
CA LEU A 33 3.64 -27.13 -17.01
C LEU A 33 2.78 -26.02 -16.38
N GLN A 34 1.46 -26.18 -16.37
CA GLN A 34 0.53 -25.26 -15.70
C GLN A 34 0.87 -25.13 -14.20
N LYS A 35 1.13 -26.25 -13.52
CA LYS A 35 1.54 -26.25 -12.12
C LYS A 35 2.88 -25.55 -11.91
N GLY A 36 3.85 -25.82 -12.79
CA GLY A 36 5.17 -25.23 -12.74
C GLY A 36 5.13 -23.71 -12.95
N ILE A 37 4.28 -23.23 -13.85
CA ILE A 37 4.03 -21.80 -14.07
C ILE A 37 3.33 -21.18 -12.85
N SER A 38 2.40 -21.92 -12.24
CA SER A 38 1.63 -21.47 -11.07
C SER A 38 2.45 -21.41 -9.79
N ASP A 39 3.41 -22.32 -9.60
CA ASP A 39 4.32 -22.34 -8.44
C ASP A 39 5.70 -21.70 -8.71
N ILE A 40 5.85 -21.09 -9.90
CA ILE A 40 7.05 -20.36 -10.34
C ILE A 40 8.29 -21.27 -10.39
N SER A 41 8.13 -22.60 -10.53
CA SER A 41 9.24 -23.51 -10.86
C SER A 41 9.53 -23.57 -12.36
N VAL A 42 8.58 -23.17 -13.20
CA VAL A 42 8.77 -22.95 -14.63
C VAL A 42 8.57 -21.47 -14.94
N HIS A 43 9.54 -20.89 -15.63
CA HIS A 43 9.54 -19.47 -15.98
C HIS A 43 9.29 -19.27 -17.47
N ILE A 44 8.61 -18.18 -17.79
CA ILE A 44 8.43 -17.70 -19.17
C ILE A 44 9.18 -16.38 -19.28
N LYS A 45 10.30 -16.40 -20.02
CA LYS A 45 11.24 -15.27 -20.12
C LYS A 45 10.56 -13.94 -20.46
N ASP A 46 9.68 -13.96 -21.47
CA ASP A 46 9.00 -12.76 -21.98
C ASP A 46 7.63 -12.50 -21.30
N SER A 47 7.36 -13.16 -20.16
CA SER A 47 6.13 -12.94 -19.40
C SER A 47 6.32 -11.89 -18.30
N TYR A 48 5.45 -10.89 -18.27
CA TYR A 48 5.37 -9.92 -17.17
C TYR A 48 5.07 -10.56 -15.80
N SER A 49 4.31 -11.67 -15.77
CA SER A 49 3.87 -12.28 -14.51
C SER A 49 4.70 -13.50 -14.11
N HIS A 50 5.24 -14.23 -15.09
CA HIS A 50 5.86 -15.56 -14.87
C HIS A 50 7.36 -15.62 -15.20
N ARG A 51 8.06 -14.50 -15.40
CA ARG A 51 9.54 -14.51 -15.50
C ARG A 51 10.21 -14.91 -14.19
N ALA A 52 11.49 -15.31 -14.25
CA ALA A 52 12.24 -15.67 -13.05
C ALA A 52 12.40 -14.48 -12.12
N LEU A 53 12.55 -14.72 -10.81
CA LEU A 53 12.85 -13.66 -9.85
C LEU A 53 14.18 -12.98 -10.19
N GLU A 54 15.17 -13.77 -10.60
CA GLU A 54 16.50 -13.30 -10.98
C GLU A 54 16.45 -12.24 -12.09
N ASP A 55 15.55 -12.41 -13.06
CA ASP A 55 15.36 -11.48 -14.17
C ASP A 55 14.72 -10.15 -13.76
N GLU A 56 14.10 -10.09 -12.57
CA GLU A 56 13.51 -8.86 -12.00
C GLU A 56 14.54 -8.05 -11.21
N LEU A 57 15.63 -8.67 -10.78
CA LEU A 57 16.66 -8.03 -9.95
C LEU A 57 17.76 -7.43 -10.81
N ILE A 58 18.56 -6.52 -10.23
CA ILE A 58 19.85 -6.09 -10.82
C ILE A 58 20.65 -7.35 -11.15
N ASP A 59 21.27 -7.43 -12.32
CA ASP A 59 22.04 -8.62 -12.71
C ASP A 59 23.10 -8.99 -11.64
N ILE A 60 23.32 -10.28 -11.40
CA ILE A 60 24.19 -10.72 -10.29
C ILE A 60 25.65 -10.33 -10.52
N GLU A 61 26.16 -10.48 -11.75
CA GLU A 61 27.55 -10.13 -12.09
C GLU A 61 27.74 -8.61 -11.99
N TYR A 62 26.73 -7.86 -12.44
CA TYR A 62 26.71 -6.41 -12.28
C TYR A 62 26.67 -5.98 -10.81
N TRP A 63 25.86 -6.64 -9.98
CA TRP A 63 25.74 -6.39 -8.54
C TRP A 63 27.07 -6.63 -7.83
N GLU A 64 27.71 -7.78 -8.05
CA GLU A 64 28.98 -8.14 -7.41
C GLU A 64 30.09 -7.11 -7.72
N THR A 65 30.08 -6.52 -8.91
CA THR A 65 31.08 -5.54 -9.33
C THR A 65 30.76 -4.11 -8.88
N HIS A 66 29.48 -3.69 -8.93
CA HIS A 66 29.08 -2.28 -8.78
C HIS A 66 28.30 -1.99 -7.49
N LYS A 67 28.12 -2.96 -6.59
CA LYS A 67 27.36 -2.82 -5.33
C LYS A 67 27.66 -1.52 -4.58
N ASN A 68 28.93 -1.25 -4.30
CA ASN A 68 29.32 -0.09 -3.50
C ASN A 68 29.03 1.24 -4.22
N GLN A 69 29.15 1.27 -5.55
CA GLN A 69 28.79 2.43 -6.35
C GLN A 69 27.28 2.67 -6.31
N LEU A 70 26.48 1.63 -6.57
CA LEU A 70 25.02 1.72 -6.55
C LEU A 70 24.48 2.20 -5.20
N ILE A 71 25.01 1.66 -4.10
CA ILE A 71 24.63 2.08 -2.74
C ILE A 71 24.97 3.55 -2.50
N LYS A 72 26.13 4.01 -2.96
CA LYS A 72 26.56 5.40 -2.84
C LYS A 72 25.67 6.35 -3.67
N GLU A 73 25.32 5.95 -4.89
CA GLU A 73 24.47 6.74 -5.79
C GLU A 73 23.04 6.88 -5.29
N LEU A 74 22.49 5.84 -4.64
CA LEU A 74 21.15 5.90 -4.05
C LEU A 74 21.04 6.90 -2.88
N ASN A 75 22.16 7.26 -2.25
CA ASN A 75 22.20 8.20 -1.13
C ASN A 75 21.22 7.85 0.02
N MET A 76 21.00 6.56 0.26
CA MET A 76 20.14 6.05 1.34
C MET A 76 21.01 5.60 2.52
N PRO A 77 21.06 6.34 3.65
CA PRO A 77 22.01 6.07 4.72
C PRO A 77 21.91 4.66 5.32
N ILE A 78 20.70 4.10 5.40
CA ILE A 78 20.44 2.78 5.96
C ILE A 78 21.09 1.67 5.10
N PHE A 79 21.19 1.85 3.79
CA PHE A 79 21.75 0.83 2.88
C PHE A 79 23.27 0.70 3.02
N SER A 80 23.93 1.77 3.44
CA SER A 80 25.39 1.81 3.67
C SER A 80 25.79 1.25 5.04
N ARG A 81 24.83 1.06 5.96
CA ARG A 81 25.11 0.58 7.31
C ARG A 81 25.35 -0.92 7.35
N ASN A 82 26.22 -1.35 8.26
CA ASN A 82 26.44 -2.76 8.50
C ASN A 82 25.21 -3.38 9.17
N ILE A 83 24.73 -4.51 8.65
CA ILE A 83 23.56 -5.21 9.22
C ILE A 83 23.77 -5.63 10.68
N VAL A 84 25.00 -5.98 11.06
CA VAL A 84 25.31 -6.35 12.44
C VAL A 84 25.11 -5.15 13.38
N GLU A 85 25.52 -3.95 12.97
CA GLU A 85 25.30 -2.72 13.74
C GLU A 85 23.82 -2.38 13.84
N ILE A 86 23.07 -2.51 12.73
CA ILE A 86 21.61 -2.31 12.74
C ILE A 86 20.95 -3.30 13.72
N LEU A 87 21.32 -4.57 13.66
CA LEU A 87 20.75 -5.61 14.53
C LEU A 87 21.12 -5.39 16.00
N THR A 88 22.34 -4.96 16.30
CA THR A 88 22.75 -4.60 17.67
C THR A 88 21.94 -3.42 18.21
N SER A 89 21.76 -2.36 17.41
CA SER A 89 20.94 -1.22 17.83
C SER A 89 19.46 -1.60 18.05
N LEU A 90 18.93 -2.51 17.24
CA LEU A 90 17.56 -3.01 17.41
C LEU A 90 17.44 -3.95 18.62
N GLU A 91 18.47 -4.74 18.88
CA GLU A 91 18.59 -5.60 20.07
C GLU A 91 18.53 -4.77 21.35
N ASP A 92 19.35 -3.72 21.45
CA ASP A 92 19.35 -2.80 22.59
C ASP A 92 18.00 -2.08 22.76
N SER A 93 17.41 -1.60 21.66
CA SER A 93 16.09 -0.93 21.66
C SER A 93 14.98 -1.85 22.15
N ILE A 94 14.91 -3.07 21.61
CA ILE A 94 13.85 -4.03 21.93
C ILE A 94 13.99 -4.52 23.37
N GLU A 95 15.20 -4.82 23.83
CA GLU A 95 15.41 -5.26 25.22
C GLU A 95 15.04 -4.17 26.22
N THR A 96 15.44 -2.92 25.96
CA THR A 96 15.04 -1.76 26.76
C THR A 96 13.52 -1.58 26.78
N LYS A 97 12.87 -1.68 25.62
CA LYS A 97 11.40 -1.57 25.52
C LYS A 97 10.69 -2.69 26.26
N TYR A 98 11.15 -3.93 26.19
CA TYR A 98 10.55 -5.02 26.96
C TYR A 98 10.61 -4.75 28.47
N GLN A 99 11.78 -4.31 28.96
CA GLN A 99 11.96 -3.96 30.37
C GLN A 99 11.03 -2.83 30.78
N GLU A 100 11.02 -1.72 30.03
CA GLU A 100 10.26 -0.52 30.37
C GLU A 100 8.75 -0.73 30.30
N VAL A 101 8.26 -1.36 29.23
CA VAL A 101 6.83 -1.67 29.06
C VAL A 101 6.34 -2.53 30.22
N ASN A 102 7.06 -3.61 30.53
CA ASN A 102 6.64 -4.49 31.62
C ASN A 102 6.78 -3.82 32.99
N ARG A 103 7.82 -3.02 33.22
CA ARG A 103 7.97 -2.22 34.45
C ARG A 103 6.79 -1.26 34.65
N ARG A 104 6.39 -0.51 33.61
CA ARG A 104 5.26 0.43 33.67
C ARG A 104 3.92 -0.26 33.85
N ILE A 105 3.72 -1.43 33.23
CA ILE A 105 2.52 -2.24 33.43
C ILE A 105 2.45 -2.75 34.88
N MET A 106 3.56 -3.31 35.39
CA MET A 106 3.59 -3.92 36.73
C MET A 106 3.50 -2.90 37.87
N SER A 107 4.10 -1.71 37.68
CA SER A 107 4.01 -0.60 38.63
C SER A 107 2.67 0.15 38.59
N GLY A 108 1.86 -0.05 37.55
CA GLY A 108 0.61 0.68 37.33
C GLY A 108 0.79 2.08 36.74
N GLU A 109 2.02 2.46 36.35
CA GLU A 109 2.33 3.72 35.65
C GLU A 109 1.65 3.79 34.28
N ASN A 110 1.54 2.64 33.58
CA ASN A 110 0.78 2.56 32.33
C ASN A 110 -0.72 2.44 32.63
N THR A 111 -1.41 3.58 32.72
CA THR A 111 -2.87 3.64 32.93
C THR A 111 -3.68 3.24 31.69
N CYS A 112 -3.00 3.04 30.55
CA CYS A 112 -3.61 2.80 29.26
C CYS A 112 -3.78 1.33 28.91
N ILE A 113 -3.40 0.42 29.82
CA ILE A 113 -3.58 -1.02 29.67
C ILE A 113 -4.48 -1.54 30.78
N LYS A 114 -5.47 -2.34 30.40
CA LYS A 114 -6.37 -3.03 31.34
C LYS A 114 -6.02 -4.50 31.40
N LEU A 115 -5.58 -4.94 32.57
CA LEU A 115 -5.29 -6.34 32.87
C LEU A 115 -6.55 -7.04 33.39
N LYS A 116 -6.81 -8.25 32.89
CA LYS A 116 -7.85 -9.14 33.40
C LYS A 116 -7.18 -10.26 34.18
N HIS A 117 -7.58 -10.44 35.44
CA HIS A 117 -7.04 -11.48 36.30
C HIS A 117 -8.05 -12.63 36.50
N ASN A 118 -7.56 -13.85 36.73
CA ASN A 118 -8.40 -14.95 37.20
C ASN A 118 -8.64 -14.86 38.71
N ALA A 119 -9.46 -15.79 39.25
CA ALA A 119 -9.73 -15.89 40.67
C ALA A 119 -8.48 -16.06 41.57
N ARG A 120 -7.35 -16.49 40.99
CA ARG A 120 -6.05 -16.64 41.65
C ARG A 120 -5.12 -15.43 41.44
N ARG A 121 -5.64 -14.30 40.94
CA ARG A 121 -4.93 -13.05 40.62
C ARG A 121 -3.86 -13.14 39.53
N HIS A 122 -3.77 -14.24 38.79
CA HIS A 122 -2.90 -14.31 37.61
C HIS A 122 -3.51 -13.55 36.43
N THR A 123 -2.70 -12.76 35.72
CA THR A 123 -3.10 -12.07 34.49
C THR A 123 -3.44 -13.10 33.41
N VAL A 124 -4.67 -13.06 32.92
CA VAL A 124 -5.21 -13.96 31.88
C VAL A 124 -5.15 -13.31 30.50
N SER A 125 -5.45 -12.02 30.44
CA SER A 125 -5.47 -11.26 29.20
C SER A 125 -5.30 -9.78 29.48
N TRP A 126 -4.85 -9.01 28.49
CA TRP A 126 -4.77 -7.56 28.56
C TRP A 126 -5.49 -6.94 27.38
N THR A 127 -5.97 -5.71 27.56
CA THR A 127 -6.68 -4.93 26.54
C THR A 127 -6.26 -3.47 26.62
N LEU A 128 -6.28 -2.78 25.49
CA LEU A 128 -6.13 -1.33 25.44
C LEU A 128 -7.54 -0.73 25.35
N PRO A 129 -8.00 0.05 26.35
CA PRO A 129 -9.29 0.70 26.29
C PRO A 129 -9.28 1.72 25.15
N TYR A 130 -10.32 1.67 24.33
CA TYR A 130 -10.56 2.70 23.33
C TYR A 130 -11.40 3.80 23.97
N THR A 131 -10.83 4.99 24.08
CA THR A 131 -11.60 6.20 24.37
C THR A 131 -11.86 6.89 23.03
N PRO A 132 -13.11 6.95 22.55
CA PRO A 132 -13.43 7.80 21.42
C PRO A 132 -13.06 9.22 21.80
N LEU A 133 -12.17 9.84 21.02
CA LEU A 133 -11.95 11.27 21.13
C LEU A 133 -13.18 11.95 20.54
N ASP A 134 -13.71 12.95 21.26
CA ASP A 134 -14.66 13.90 20.70
C ASP A 134 -13.92 14.65 19.58
N ASP A 135 -14.32 14.40 18.33
CA ASP A 135 -13.74 15.04 17.15
C ASP A 135 -14.42 16.38 16.83
N GLY A 136 -15.35 16.82 17.68
CA GLY A 136 -16.12 18.04 17.46
C GLY A 136 -17.07 17.92 16.26
N THR A 137 -17.53 16.70 15.92
CA THR A 137 -18.62 16.52 14.95
C THR A 137 -19.80 17.42 15.33
N ASP A 138 -20.35 18.13 14.34
CA ASP A 138 -21.38 19.17 14.52
C ASP A 138 -20.93 20.48 15.21
N ASN A 139 -19.64 20.83 15.12
CA ASN A 139 -19.18 22.15 15.57
C ASN A 139 -20.02 23.28 14.92
N PRO A 140 -20.73 24.12 15.72
CA PRO A 140 -21.59 25.19 15.21
C PRO A 140 -20.88 26.20 14.30
N PHE A 141 -19.54 26.25 14.35
CA PHE A 141 -18.71 27.04 13.44
C PHE A 141 -19.00 26.71 11.97
N PHE A 142 -19.08 25.44 11.59
CA PHE A 142 -19.27 25.04 10.18
C PHE A 142 -20.64 25.45 9.64
N LYS A 143 -21.66 25.60 10.51
CA LYS A 143 -22.98 26.12 10.13
C LYS A 143 -22.97 27.62 9.80
N LYS A 144 -21.92 28.35 10.19
CA LYS A 144 -21.76 29.78 9.89
C LYS A 144 -21.02 30.03 8.58
N LEU A 145 -20.44 28.99 7.96
CA LEU A 145 -19.74 29.13 6.69
C LEU A 145 -20.77 29.28 5.54
N PRO A 146 -20.53 30.20 4.59
CA PRO A 146 -21.41 30.34 3.44
C PRO A 146 -21.35 29.08 2.56
N THR A 147 -22.47 28.75 1.92
CA THR A 147 -22.50 27.71 0.87
C THR A 147 -21.95 28.31 -0.43
N LEU A 148 -20.94 27.68 -1.01
CA LEU A 148 -20.29 28.09 -2.26
C LEU A 148 -20.51 27.04 -3.34
N ASN A 149 -20.51 27.45 -4.62
CA ASN A 149 -20.53 26.49 -5.72
C ASN A 149 -19.15 25.88 -5.91
N ILE A 150 -19.11 24.62 -6.35
CA ILE A 150 -17.85 23.93 -6.62
C ILE A 150 -17.06 24.55 -7.78
N SER A 151 -17.75 25.20 -8.73
CA SER A 151 -17.14 26.00 -9.80
C SER A 151 -16.31 27.15 -9.23
N ASP A 152 -16.88 27.88 -8.27
CA ASP A 152 -16.26 29.06 -7.65
C ASP A 152 -15.01 28.64 -6.86
N ILE A 153 -15.07 27.47 -6.20
CA ILE A 153 -13.91 26.87 -5.53
C ILE A 153 -12.84 26.49 -6.55
N ALA A 154 -13.20 25.86 -7.66
CA ALA A 154 -12.23 25.46 -8.69
C ALA A 154 -11.55 26.67 -9.35
N GLU A 155 -12.29 27.76 -9.58
CA GLU A 155 -11.76 29.03 -10.07
C GLU A 155 -10.81 29.67 -9.05
N PHE A 156 -11.21 29.75 -7.77
CA PHE A 156 -10.34 30.25 -6.70
C PHE A 156 -9.02 29.45 -6.61
N VAL A 157 -9.09 28.12 -6.67
CA VAL A 157 -7.91 27.25 -6.64
C VAL A 157 -7.06 27.46 -7.91
N HIS A 158 -7.68 27.69 -9.07
CA HIS A 158 -6.96 28.01 -10.30
C HIS A 158 -6.21 29.33 -10.18
N ASP A 159 -6.86 30.39 -9.74
CA ASP A 159 -6.26 31.72 -9.60
C ASP A 159 -5.11 31.72 -8.60
N THR A 160 -5.23 30.92 -7.54
CA THR A 160 -4.24 30.82 -6.46
C THR A 160 -3.04 29.96 -6.86
N THR A 161 -3.26 28.82 -7.53
CA THR A 161 -2.22 27.80 -7.76
C THR A 161 -1.72 27.74 -9.20
N GLY A 162 -2.53 28.18 -10.16
CA GLY A 162 -2.26 28.06 -11.59
C GLY A 162 -2.32 26.63 -12.13
N TYR A 163 -2.99 25.68 -11.45
CA TYR A 163 -3.00 24.25 -11.85
C TYR A 163 -3.52 24.00 -13.27
N GLY A 164 -4.30 24.93 -13.83
CA GLY A 164 -4.81 24.86 -15.20
C GLY A 164 -3.71 24.67 -16.25
N LYS A 165 -2.50 25.19 -15.99
CA LYS A 165 -1.33 25.05 -16.87
C LYS A 165 -0.86 23.59 -17.07
N ALA A 166 -1.20 22.70 -16.15
CA ALA A 166 -0.89 21.27 -16.26
C ALA A 166 -1.68 20.58 -17.39
N PHE A 167 -2.83 21.13 -17.78
CA PHE A 167 -3.68 20.56 -18.82
C PHE A 167 -3.16 20.93 -20.22
N THR A 168 -2.11 20.23 -20.63
CA THR A 168 -1.48 20.38 -21.95
C THR A 168 -2.20 19.57 -23.03
N HIS A 169 -2.16 20.04 -24.28
CA HIS A 169 -2.76 19.33 -25.41
C HIS A 169 -2.03 18.00 -25.69
N LEU A 170 -2.75 16.97 -26.13
CA LEU A 170 -2.17 15.64 -26.46
C LEU A 170 -1.10 15.73 -27.56
N GLN A 171 -1.26 16.68 -28.47
CA GLN A 171 -0.32 17.00 -29.54
C GLN A 171 0.12 18.46 -29.42
N PRO A 172 1.16 18.76 -28.62
CA PRO A 172 1.56 20.14 -28.32
C PRO A 172 2.02 20.91 -29.56
N ASN A 173 2.57 20.23 -30.57
CA ASN A 173 3.05 20.89 -31.80
C ASN A 173 1.92 21.34 -32.74
N TYR A 174 0.69 20.87 -32.54
CA TYR A 174 -0.45 21.10 -33.45
C TYR A 174 -1.55 21.98 -32.85
N ALA A 175 -1.54 22.23 -31.54
CA ALA A 175 -2.50 23.11 -30.87
C ALA A 175 -1.80 24.39 -30.41
N LYS A 176 -2.21 25.53 -30.95
CA LYS A 176 -1.65 26.84 -30.62
C LYS A 176 -2.35 27.53 -29.45
N GLU A 177 -3.53 27.04 -29.05
CA GLU A 177 -4.36 27.66 -28.01
C GLU A 177 -4.52 26.75 -26.80
N ALA A 178 -4.42 27.34 -25.60
CA ALA A 178 -4.72 26.69 -24.34
C ALA A 178 -6.23 26.49 -24.20
N PRO A 179 -6.69 25.41 -23.55
CA PRO A 179 -8.11 25.20 -23.34
C PRO A 179 -8.64 26.24 -22.35
N GLU A 180 -9.87 26.70 -22.57
CA GLU A 180 -10.56 27.56 -21.59
C GLU A 180 -10.69 26.83 -20.25
N MET A 181 -10.40 27.53 -19.16
CA MET A 181 -10.38 26.94 -17.82
C MET A 181 -11.76 26.43 -17.41
N GLU A 182 -12.82 27.11 -17.85
CA GLU A 182 -14.21 26.70 -17.66
C GLU A 182 -14.48 25.30 -18.24
N LEU A 183 -13.97 24.99 -19.43
CA LEU A 183 -14.10 23.67 -20.05
C LEU A 183 -13.31 22.60 -19.29
N ILE A 184 -12.12 22.94 -18.78
CA ILE A 184 -11.32 22.04 -17.94
C ILE A 184 -12.06 21.73 -16.64
N ASN A 185 -12.56 22.76 -15.96
CA ASN A 185 -13.32 22.60 -14.71
C ASN A 185 -14.59 21.79 -14.93
N ALA A 186 -15.35 22.07 -16.01
CA ALA A 186 -16.52 21.29 -16.37
C ALA A 186 -16.17 19.80 -16.61
N CYS A 187 -15.04 19.51 -17.27
CA CYS A 187 -14.58 18.13 -17.47
C CYS A 187 -14.20 17.45 -16.14
N VAL A 188 -13.44 18.13 -15.27
CA VAL A 188 -12.99 17.59 -13.98
C VAL A 188 -14.18 17.33 -13.07
N ILE A 189 -15.09 18.30 -12.92
CA ILE A 189 -16.31 18.17 -12.11
C ILE A 189 -17.22 17.07 -12.67
N ALA A 190 -17.35 16.95 -14.00
CA ALA A 190 -18.13 15.88 -14.61
C ALA A 190 -17.58 14.49 -14.25
N ASN A 191 -16.25 14.32 -14.33
CA ASN A 191 -15.61 13.06 -13.95
C ASN A 191 -15.81 12.79 -12.45
N ALA A 192 -15.52 13.76 -11.59
CA ALA A 192 -15.62 13.66 -10.12
C ALA A 192 -17.01 13.32 -9.61
N THR A 193 -18.05 13.92 -10.22
CA THR A 193 -19.45 13.67 -9.85
C THR A 193 -20.03 12.44 -10.53
N GLY A 194 -19.28 11.76 -11.41
CA GLY A 194 -19.77 10.68 -12.25
C GLY A 194 -20.83 11.14 -13.26
N THR A 195 -20.92 12.44 -13.56
CA THR A 195 -21.85 13.00 -14.54
C THR A 195 -21.41 12.59 -15.93
N GLU A 196 -22.30 11.94 -16.70
CA GLU A 196 -22.02 11.68 -18.10
C GLU A 196 -21.84 13.00 -18.86
N MET A 197 -20.86 13.08 -19.77
CA MET A 197 -20.59 14.30 -20.53
C MET A 197 -21.85 14.90 -21.18
N LYS A 198 -22.76 14.05 -21.67
CA LYS A 198 -24.03 14.48 -22.23
C LYS A 198 -24.89 15.23 -21.23
N LYS A 199 -25.03 14.68 -20.02
CA LYS A 199 -25.76 15.33 -18.93
C LYS A 199 -25.07 16.62 -18.48
N MET A 200 -23.73 16.68 -18.51
CA MET A 200 -23.00 17.93 -18.20
C MET A 200 -23.31 19.02 -19.23
N MET A 201 -23.34 18.69 -20.53
CA MET A 201 -23.75 19.63 -21.58
C MET A 201 -25.18 20.13 -21.39
N ASP A 202 -26.09 19.27 -20.91
CA ASP A 202 -27.50 19.65 -20.71
C ASP A 202 -27.73 20.58 -19.50
N ILE A 203 -26.76 20.68 -18.57
CA ILE A 203 -26.88 21.46 -17.32
C ILE A 203 -25.88 22.62 -17.20
N SER A 204 -25.07 22.88 -18.22
CA SER A 204 -24.08 23.95 -18.24
C SER A 204 -24.12 24.73 -19.54
N ASP A 205 -23.61 25.95 -19.53
CA ASP A 205 -23.61 26.86 -20.69
C ASP A 205 -22.45 26.59 -21.67
N VAL A 206 -21.75 25.45 -21.53
CA VAL A 206 -20.57 25.12 -22.35
C VAL A 206 -20.95 24.43 -23.65
N ASP A 207 -20.26 24.78 -24.75
CA ASP A 207 -20.46 24.10 -26.03
C ASP A 207 -20.06 22.62 -25.96
N GLY A 208 -20.95 21.77 -26.44
CA GLY A 208 -20.80 20.32 -26.32
C GLY A 208 -19.68 19.73 -27.16
N GLN A 209 -19.33 20.34 -28.29
CA GLN A 209 -18.22 19.89 -29.11
C GLN A 209 -16.89 20.30 -28.46
N SER A 210 -16.80 21.53 -27.96
CA SER A 210 -15.66 22.03 -27.17
C SER A 210 -15.41 21.18 -25.94
N LEU A 211 -16.43 20.84 -25.16
CA LEU A 211 -16.29 20.00 -23.96
C LEU A 211 -15.73 18.60 -24.29
N LYS A 212 -16.24 17.96 -25.36
CA LYS A 212 -15.73 16.65 -25.82
C LYS A 212 -14.29 16.74 -26.31
N ASN A 213 -13.95 17.77 -27.08
CA ASN A 213 -12.59 18.00 -27.54
C ASN A 213 -11.66 18.21 -26.34
N THR A 214 -12.08 18.99 -25.34
CA THR A 214 -11.31 19.25 -24.13
C THR A 214 -11.03 17.95 -23.35
N GLN A 215 -12.07 17.15 -23.09
CA GLN A 215 -11.93 15.86 -22.40
C GLN A 215 -10.97 14.91 -23.12
N GLN A 216 -11.00 14.85 -24.45
CA GLN A 216 -10.15 13.94 -25.22
C GLN A 216 -8.70 14.40 -25.30
N ASN A 217 -8.50 15.70 -25.44
CA ASN A 217 -7.20 16.27 -25.78
C ASN A 217 -6.43 16.82 -24.59
N PHE A 218 -7.06 17.03 -23.43
CA PHE A 218 -6.41 17.65 -22.26
C PHE A 218 -6.55 16.82 -20.97
N ILE A 219 -7.64 16.07 -20.77
CA ILE A 219 -7.85 15.27 -19.55
C ILE A 219 -7.21 13.89 -19.68
N ARG A 220 -6.11 13.68 -18.95
CA ARG A 220 -5.34 12.43 -18.94
C ARG A 220 -4.80 12.17 -17.53
N PRO A 221 -4.44 10.91 -17.18
CA PRO A 221 -3.86 10.64 -15.86
C PRO A 221 -2.60 11.46 -15.57
N GLN A 222 -1.80 11.76 -16.59
CA GLN A 222 -0.60 12.58 -16.48
C GLN A 222 -0.93 14.03 -16.12
N THR A 223 -1.84 14.68 -16.87
CA THR A 223 -2.22 16.08 -16.65
C THR A 223 -2.99 16.26 -15.34
N LEU A 224 -3.85 15.29 -14.99
CA LEU A 224 -4.51 15.24 -13.69
C LEU A 224 -3.48 15.10 -12.55
N SER A 225 -2.51 14.19 -12.67
CA SER A 225 -1.46 14.03 -11.65
C SER A 225 -0.68 15.33 -11.45
N GLU A 226 -0.29 15.97 -12.54
CA GLU A 226 0.50 17.20 -12.50
C GLU A 226 -0.31 18.37 -11.92
N ALA A 227 -1.60 18.47 -12.26
CA ALA A 227 -2.51 19.41 -11.62
C ALA A 227 -2.63 19.13 -10.10
N SER A 228 -2.76 17.86 -9.70
CA SER A 228 -2.76 17.47 -8.27
C SER A 228 -1.49 17.90 -7.57
N ASP A 229 -0.34 17.59 -8.17
CA ASP A 229 0.98 17.90 -7.60
C ASP A 229 1.15 19.42 -7.41
N ILE A 230 0.68 20.25 -8.36
CA ILE A 230 0.69 21.72 -8.23
C ILE A 230 -0.15 22.18 -7.03
N ILE A 231 -1.38 21.68 -6.89
CA ILE A 231 -2.28 22.07 -5.79
C ILE A 231 -1.71 21.62 -4.44
N ILE A 232 -1.21 20.37 -4.37
CA ILE A 232 -0.63 19.80 -3.16
C ILE A 232 0.62 20.58 -2.74
N ASN A 233 1.54 20.84 -3.67
CA ASN A 233 2.78 21.57 -3.36
C ASN A 233 2.52 23.03 -2.99
N HIS A 234 1.46 23.64 -3.52
CA HIS A 234 1.03 24.96 -3.08
C HIS A 234 0.45 24.91 -1.65
N THR A 235 -0.36 23.88 -1.37
CA THR A 235 -0.99 23.70 -0.04
C THR A 235 0.04 23.39 1.04
N GLU A 236 1.07 22.62 0.72
CA GLU A 236 2.18 22.29 1.61
C GLU A 236 2.94 23.54 2.09
N LYS A 237 3.04 24.57 1.24
CA LYS A 237 3.71 25.85 1.55
C LYS A 237 2.89 26.79 2.44
N LEU A 238 1.63 26.44 2.72
CA LEU A 238 0.79 27.26 3.59
C LEU A 238 1.22 27.07 5.06
N PRO A 239 1.29 28.14 5.88
CA PRO A 239 1.71 28.04 7.28
C PRO A 239 0.87 27.05 8.12
N ILE A 240 -0.40 26.85 7.76
CA ILE A 240 -1.30 25.92 8.44
C ILE A 240 -0.97 24.45 8.18
N PHE A 241 -0.16 24.13 7.17
CA PHE A 241 0.11 22.74 6.79
C PHE A 241 0.83 21.97 7.91
N GLU A 242 1.80 22.60 8.57
CA GLU A 242 2.55 22.00 9.68
C GLU A 242 1.68 21.78 10.93
N GLU A 243 0.67 22.64 11.15
CA GLU A 243 -0.30 22.50 12.26
C GLU A 243 -1.16 21.24 12.12
N TYR A 244 -1.23 20.65 10.92
CA TYR A 244 -1.89 19.36 10.71
C TYR A 244 -0.99 18.17 11.05
N ASN A 245 0.28 18.33 11.41
CA ASN A 245 1.10 17.20 11.83
C ASN A 245 0.54 16.58 13.11
N LEU A 246 0.52 15.24 13.15
CA LEU A 246 -0.07 14.50 14.27
C LEU A 246 0.88 14.34 15.45
N ALA A 247 2.19 14.55 15.21
CA ALA A 247 3.27 14.43 16.17
C ALA A 247 4.53 15.12 15.63
N ASP A 248 5.53 15.31 16.50
CA ASP A 248 6.77 16.05 16.21
C ASP A 248 7.72 15.39 15.20
N TYR A 249 7.43 14.15 14.80
CA TYR A 249 8.25 13.46 13.79
C TYR A 249 7.92 13.89 12.35
N GLY A 250 6.90 14.72 12.12
CA GLY A 250 6.53 15.22 10.80
C GLY A 250 5.28 14.58 10.21
N VAL A 251 5.19 14.58 8.87
CA VAL A 251 3.96 14.23 8.16
C VAL A 251 3.63 12.75 8.33
N HIS A 252 2.41 12.48 8.80
CA HIS A 252 1.88 11.15 8.99
C HIS A 252 0.75 10.87 7.99
N ALA A 253 1.04 10.00 7.02
CA ALA A 253 0.10 9.59 6.00
C ALA A 253 -0.74 8.37 6.43
N SER A 254 -1.88 8.19 5.77
CA SER A 254 -2.71 6.99 5.84
C SER A 254 -2.86 6.34 4.47
N VAL A 255 -2.90 5.02 4.44
CA VAL A 255 -3.23 4.23 3.24
C VAL A 255 -4.50 3.43 3.44
N ASP A 256 -5.43 3.53 2.48
CA ASP A 256 -6.63 2.71 2.44
C ASP A 256 -7.00 2.36 0.99
N GLY A 257 -7.66 1.21 0.81
CA GLY A 257 -8.14 0.71 -0.48
C GLY A 257 -9.66 0.77 -0.58
N GLN A 258 -10.20 1.59 -1.47
CA GLN A 258 -11.64 1.63 -1.74
C GLN A 258 -12.06 0.77 -2.92
N LYS A 259 -13.20 0.11 -2.76
CA LYS A 259 -13.73 -0.86 -3.72
C LYS A 259 -14.78 -0.15 -4.59
N PHE A 260 -14.53 -0.08 -5.90
CA PHE A 260 -15.41 0.60 -6.85
C PHE A 260 -15.94 -0.37 -7.91
N THR A 261 -17.24 -0.30 -8.19
CA THR A 261 -17.85 -1.11 -9.25
C THR A 261 -17.59 -0.48 -10.62
N THR A 262 -17.43 -1.33 -11.64
CA THR A 262 -17.38 -0.87 -13.04
C THR A 262 -18.17 -1.79 -13.95
N ARG A 263 -18.78 -1.23 -14.99
CA ARG A 263 -19.49 -2.00 -16.02
C ARG A 263 -18.55 -2.56 -17.09
N PHE A 264 -17.32 -2.05 -17.19
CA PHE A 264 -16.41 -2.32 -18.30
C PHE A 264 -15.34 -3.35 -17.96
N ASN A 265 -15.04 -4.22 -18.93
CA ASN A 265 -13.93 -5.16 -18.80
C ASN A 265 -12.63 -4.41 -19.07
N THR A 266 -11.78 -4.29 -18.07
CA THR A 266 -10.42 -3.79 -18.17
C THR A 266 -9.43 -4.83 -17.67
N ILE A 267 -8.15 -4.60 -17.93
CA ILE A 267 -7.06 -5.48 -17.47
C ILE A 267 -7.14 -5.70 -15.95
N LYS A 268 -7.58 -4.70 -15.18
CA LYS A 268 -7.68 -4.74 -13.71
C LYS A 268 -9.08 -5.07 -13.17
N SER A 269 -10.15 -4.91 -13.96
CA SER A 269 -11.50 -5.20 -13.47
C SER A 269 -11.65 -6.69 -13.15
N ARG A 270 -12.19 -7.02 -11.96
CA ARG A 270 -12.40 -8.41 -11.52
C ARG A 270 -13.77 -8.59 -10.87
N TYR A 271 -14.36 -9.75 -11.08
CA TYR A 271 -15.53 -10.17 -10.31
C TYR A 271 -15.10 -10.54 -8.90
N ALA A 272 -15.83 -10.06 -7.90
CA ALA A 272 -15.60 -10.41 -6.51
C ALA A 272 -16.93 -10.40 -5.76
N LYS A 273 -17.50 -11.59 -5.50
CA LYS A 273 -18.81 -11.73 -4.86
C LYS A 273 -18.89 -10.99 -3.52
N LYS A 274 -17.80 -11.04 -2.74
CA LYS A 274 -17.67 -10.35 -1.44
C LYS A 274 -17.84 -8.83 -1.55
N TYR A 275 -17.29 -8.20 -2.60
CA TYR A 275 -17.21 -6.74 -2.70
C TYR A 275 -18.23 -6.13 -3.67
N PHE A 276 -18.60 -6.85 -4.73
CA PHE A 276 -19.37 -6.32 -5.85
C PHE A 276 -20.62 -7.17 -6.18
N GLY A 277 -20.89 -8.25 -5.42
CA GLY A 277 -21.96 -9.20 -5.75
C GLY A 277 -21.72 -9.86 -7.11
N LEU A 278 -22.68 -9.73 -8.03
CA LEU A 278 -22.55 -10.25 -9.40
C LEU A 278 -21.80 -9.30 -10.35
N LYS A 279 -21.42 -8.11 -9.87
CA LYS A 279 -20.69 -7.13 -10.66
C LYS A 279 -19.18 -7.38 -10.56
N LYS A 280 -18.44 -6.66 -11.39
CA LYS A 280 -16.98 -6.55 -11.33
C LYS A 280 -16.60 -5.15 -10.88
N GLY A 281 -15.37 -5.01 -10.44
CA GLY A 281 -14.85 -3.76 -9.91
C GLY A 281 -13.34 -3.74 -9.87
N ILE A 282 -12.83 -2.63 -9.34
CA ILE A 282 -11.42 -2.38 -9.08
C ILE A 282 -11.25 -1.89 -7.65
N VAL A 283 -10.02 -1.88 -7.17
CA VAL A 283 -9.64 -1.28 -5.90
C VAL A 283 -8.80 -0.05 -6.20
N VAL A 284 -9.13 1.08 -5.58
CA VAL A 284 -8.37 2.32 -5.65
C VAL A 284 -7.70 2.50 -4.29
N MET A 285 -6.40 2.32 -4.24
CA MET A 285 -5.58 2.63 -3.08
C MET A 285 -5.27 4.12 -3.06
N THR A 286 -5.46 4.76 -1.92
CA THR A 286 -5.19 6.18 -1.71
C THR A 286 -4.18 6.34 -0.59
N LEU A 287 -3.15 7.14 -0.83
CA LEU A 287 -2.23 7.65 0.17
C LEU A 287 -2.65 9.08 0.48
N ASN A 288 -3.10 9.32 1.72
CA ASN A 288 -3.52 10.62 2.19
C ASN A 288 -2.54 11.15 3.23
N ALA A 289 -2.04 12.38 3.08
CA ALA A 289 -1.14 13.04 4.02
C ALA A 289 -1.69 14.42 4.37
N ASN A 290 -1.87 14.71 5.67
CA ASN A 290 -2.45 15.98 6.15
C ASN A 290 -3.72 16.42 5.39
N MET A 291 -4.66 15.48 5.17
CA MET A 291 -5.91 15.63 4.40
C MET A 291 -5.76 15.65 2.88
N LEU A 292 -4.54 15.66 2.34
CA LEU A 292 -4.28 15.71 0.90
C LEU A 292 -4.10 14.30 0.31
N PRO A 293 -4.84 13.93 -0.76
CA PRO A 293 -4.64 12.66 -1.46
C PRO A 293 -3.41 12.71 -2.38
N ILE A 294 -2.22 12.53 -1.80
CA ILE A 294 -0.94 12.71 -2.50
C ILE A 294 -0.58 11.62 -3.51
N CYS A 295 -1.16 10.42 -3.39
CA CYS A 295 -0.93 9.37 -4.38
C CYS A 295 -2.13 8.41 -4.47
N LEU A 296 -2.44 7.96 -5.69
CA LEU A 296 -3.46 6.96 -5.94
C LEU A 296 -2.96 5.85 -6.87
N LYS A 297 -3.31 4.61 -6.52
CA LYS A 297 -2.98 3.42 -7.31
C LYS A 297 -4.20 2.52 -7.50
N VAL A 298 -4.51 2.22 -8.76
CA VAL A 298 -5.58 1.28 -9.12
C VAL A 298 -5.02 -0.14 -9.21
N ILE A 299 -5.63 -1.07 -8.49
CA ILE A 299 -5.31 -2.51 -8.51
C ILE A 299 -6.57 -3.35 -8.77
N GLY A 300 -6.38 -4.61 -9.15
CA GLY A 300 -7.48 -5.56 -9.29
C GLY A 300 -7.99 -6.06 -7.94
N ALA A 301 -9.28 -6.39 -7.84
CA ALA A 301 -9.88 -6.88 -6.60
C ALA A 301 -9.40 -8.28 -6.15
N ASN A 302 -8.60 -8.96 -6.98
CA ASN A 302 -7.91 -10.21 -6.65
C ASN A 302 -6.50 -9.98 -6.11
N GLU A 303 -5.99 -8.74 -6.16
CA GLU A 303 -4.66 -8.37 -5.67
C GLU A 303 -4.77 -7.90 -4.22
N HIS A 304 -3.77 -8.23 -3.40
CA HIS A 304 -3.76 -7.87 -1.99
C HIS A 304 -3.12 -6.50 -1.79
N GLU A 305 -3.80 -5.59 -1.07
CA GLU A 305 -3.39 -4.18 -0.91
C GLU A 305 -2.00 -4.03 -0.28
N SER A 306 -1.66 -4.84 0.74
CA SER A 306 -0.34 -4.81 1.38
C SER A 306 0.84 -5.04 0.44
N HIS A 307 0.64 -5.58 -0.76
CA HIS A 307 1.71 -5.79 -1.73
C HIS A 307 2.19 -4.49 -2.40
N TYR A 308 1.45 -3.39 -2.23
CA TYR A 308 1.69 -2.13 -2.94
C TYR A 308 2.02 -0.96 -2.00
N LEU A 309 2.24 -1.21 -0.70
CA LEU A 309 2.44 -0.16 0.29
C LEU A 309 3.66 0.72 -0.03
N LEU A 310 4.85 0.12 -0.13
CA LEU A 310 6.08 0.83 -0.49
C LEU A 310 5.96 1.43 -1.89
N ASP A 311 5.42 0.67 -2.86
CA ASP A 311 5.22 1.18 -4.21
C ASP A 311 4.38 2.47 -4.23
N LEU A 312 3.34 2.55 -3.40
CA LEU A 312 2.44 3.69 -3.33
C LEU A 312 3.14 4.90 -2.72
N VAL A 313 3.89 4.70 -1.63
CA VAL A 313 4.66 5.74 -0.93
C VAL A 313 5.77 6.29 -1.84
N GLU A 314 6.56 5.42 -2.47
CA GLU A 314 7.64 5.78 -3.40
C GLU A 314 7.14 6.32 -4.76
N SER A 315 5.82 6.23 -5.01
CA SER A 315 5.17 6.86 -6.17
C SER A 315 4.66 8.27 -5.86
N ASN A 316 4.85 8.79 -4.65
CA ASN A 316 4.58 10.19 -4.34
C ASN A 316 5.49 11.09 -5.20
N ARG A 317 4.88 12.02 -5.95
CA ARG A 317 5.58 12.99 -6.79
C ARG A 317 5.54 14.40 -6.22
N SER A 318 4.72 14.62 -5.20
CA SER A 318 4.60 15.90 -4.52
C SER A 318 5.85 16.20 -3.67
N GLU A 319 5.99 17.46 -3.27
CA GLU A 319 7.03 17.95 -2.36
C GLU A 319 6.79 17.51 -0.91
N VAL A 320 5.60 16.97 -0.59
CA VAL A 320 5.24 16.51 0.76
C VAL A 320 6.13 15.33 1.17
N ASN A 321 7.00 15.56 2.16
CA ASN A 321 7.87 14.52 2.70
C ASN A 321 7.16 13.71 3.79
N ILE A 322 6.89 12.42 3.50
CA ILE A 322 6.19 11.52 4.41
C ILE A 322 7.18 10.90 5.39
N THR A 323 6.90 10.99 6.69
CA THR A 323 7.74 10.32 7.71
C THR A 323 7.12 9.03 8.21
N ALA A 324 5.80 8.99 8.36
CA ALA A 324 5.08 7.83 8.87
C ALA A 324 3.88 7.47 8.00
N VAL A 325 3.54 6.19 7.96
CA VAL A 325 2.39 5.67 7.20
C VAL A 325 1.58 4.72 8.07
N SER A 326 0.30 4.99 8.24
CA SER A 326 -0.65 4.09 8.88
C SER A 326 -1.55 3.42 7.86
N GLY A 327 -1.91 2.16 8.13
CA GLY A 327 -2.90 1.41 7.37
C GLY A 327 -3.66 0.47 8.29
N ASP A 328 -4.69 -0.16 7.77
CA ASP A 328 -5.41 -1.22 8.47
C ASP A 328 -4.70 -2.58 8.35
N MET A 329 -5.37 -3.65 8.77
CA MET A 329 -4.84 -5.02 8.65
C MET A 329 -4.55 -5.45 7.20
N HIS A 330 -5.23 -4.87 6.20
CA HIS A 330 -4.98 -5.18 4.79
C HIS A 330 -3.68 -4.56 4.27
N SER A 331 -3.08 -3.64 5.02
CA SER A 331 -1.76 -3.05 4.75
C SER A 331 -0.59 -3.87 5.32
N ILE A 332 -0.86 -4.85 6.19
CA ILE A 332 0.16 -5.68 6.83
C ILE A 332 0.48 -6.91 5.97
N ASN A 333 1.77 -7.23 5.84
CA ASN A 333 2.26 -8.53 5.37
C ASN A 333 3.59 -8.85 6.09
N ARG A 334 4.26 -9.93 5.69
CA ARG A 334 5.47 -10.45 6.36
C ARG A 334 6.78 -9.75 5.95
N VAL A 335 6.71 -8.64 5.21
CA VAL A 335 7.90 -7.89 4.75
C VAL A 335 7.73 -6.37 4.81
N ASN A 336 6.53 -5.84 5.09
CA ASN A 336 6.26 -4.40 5.02
C ASN A 336 6.95 -3.59 6.12
N PHE A 337 7.08 -4.11 7.34
CA PHE A 337 7.85 -3.41 8.37
C PHE A 337 9.32 -3.31 7.96
N ALA A 338 9.90 -4.41 7.45
CA ALA A 338 11.26 -4.41 6.94
C ALA A 338 11.45 -3.44 5.77
N LEU A 339 10.59 -3.52 4.76
CA LEU A 339 10.69 -2.67 3.57
C LEU A 339 10.54 -1.18 3.91
N MET A 340 9.52 -0.82 4.68
CA MET A 340 9.29 0.57 5.06
C MET A 340 10.45 1.12 5.91
N TYR A 341 10.94 0.34 6.87
CA TYR A 341 12.10 0.72 7.68
C TYR A 341 13.35 0.96 6.84
N MET A 342 13.65 0.06 5.90
CA MET A 342 14.83 0.19 5.04
C MET A 342 14.76 1.42 4.12
N PHE A 343 13.55 1.86 3.75
CA PHE A 343 13.32 3.08 2.98
C PHE A 343 13.15 4.34 3.85
N GLY A 344 13.33 4.24 5.17
CA GLY A 344 13.32 5.38 6.08
C GLY A 344 11.92 5.80 6.56
N TYR A 345 10.89 5.01 6.29
CA TYR A 345 9.52 5.29 6.72
C TYR A 345 9.15 4.55 8.00
N ARG A 346 8.40 5.21 8.88
CA ARG A 346 7.75 4.58 10.04
C ARG A 346 6.45 3.93 9.60
N PHE A 347 6.42 2.60 9.48
CA PHE A 347 5.17 1.89 9.25
C PHE A 347 4.42 1.67 10.56
N MET A 348 3.25 2.30 10.69
CA MET A 348 2.49 2.37 11.95
C MET A 348 1.05 1.87 11.76
N PRO A 349 0.83 0.59 11.45
CA PRO A 349 -0.50 0.07 11.18
C PRO A 349 -1.34 -0.09 12.45
N ARG A 350 -2.66 -0.03 12.30
CA ARG A 350 -3.61 -0.33 13.38
C ARG A 350 -3.88 -1.83 13.45
N PHE A 351 -3.59 -2.42 14.60
CA PHE A 351 -3.90 -3.83 14.87
C PHE A 351 -5.30 -4.00 15.49
N THR A 352 -6.18 -4.76 14.83
CA THR A 352 -7.50 -5.13 15.37
C THR A 352 -7.43 -6.19 16.49
N GLN A 353 -6.48 -7.13 16.40
CA GLN A 353 -6.28 -8.21 17.38
C GLN A 353 -4.89 -8.14 18.02
N LEU A 354 -4.54 -6.97 18.56
CA LEU A 354 -3.20 -6.69 19.08
C LEU A 354 -2.68 -7.76 20.05
N ALA A 355 -3.45 -8.12 21.08
CA ALA A 355 -3.03 -9.12 22.06
C ALA A 355 -2.70 -10.50 21.44
N ASN A 356 -3.51 -10.94 20.46
CA ASN A 356 -3.25 -12.19 19.75
C ASN A 356 -1.98 -12.09 18.91
N THR A 357 -1.81 -11.00 18.15
CA THR A 357 -0.61 -10.77 17.35
C THR A 357 0.64 -10.75 18.22
N THR A 358 0.62 -9.99 19.32
CA THR A 358 1.74 -9.90 20.28
C THR A 358 2.10 -11.27 20.84
N SER A 359 1.12 -12.08 21.25
CA SER A 359 1.37 -13.43 21.79
C SER A 359 2.01 -14.42 20.81
N GLN A 360 1.95 -14.15 19.51
CA GLN A 360 2.38 -15.09 18.46
C GLN A 360 3.60 -14.60 17.67
N GLN A 361 3.78 -13.29 17.52
CA GLN A 361 4.74 -12.72 16.58
C GLN A 361 5.95 -12.06 17.22
N LEU A 362 5.88 -11.64 18.49
CA LEU A 362 6.97 -10.93 19.15
C LEU A 362 8.25 -11.78 19.23
N VAL A 363 9.39 -11.15 18.98
CA VAL A 363 10.71 -11.81 19.03
C VAL A 363 11.59 -11.24 20.13
N CYS A 364 12.58 -12.03 20.57
CA CYS A 364 13.66 -11.58 21.45
C CYS A 364 15.03 -12.04 20.93
N PHE A 365 16.09 -11.38 21.39
CA PHE A 365 17.47 -11.77 21.08
C PHE A 365 18.08 -12.71 22.14
N GLY A 366 17.68 -12.55 23.41
CA GLY A 366 18.06 -13.39 24.55
C GLY A 366 17.41 -14.78 24.59
N SER A 367 17.31 -15.35 25.79
CA SER A 367 16.56 -16.59 26.03
C SER A 367 15.09 -16.29 26.32
N LEU A 368 14.18 -17.16 25.90
CA LEU A 368 12.75 -16.99 26.21
C LEU A 368 12.47 -17.02 27.71
N SER A 369 13.27 -17.78 28.47
CA SER A 369 13.19 -17.87 29.93
C SER A 369 13.39 -16.53 30.64
N ASP A 370 14.11 -15.60 30.02
CA ASP A 370 14.44 -14.31 30.63
C ASP A 370 13.19 -13.41 30.76
N TYR A 371 12.09 -13.79 30.09
CA TYR A 371 10.84 -13.05 30.00
C TYR A 371 9.67 -13.77 30.70
N ASP A 372 9.94 -14.81 31.49
CA ASP A 372 8.88 -15.64 32.11
C ASP A 372 7.97 -14.84 33.07
N GLU A 373 8.54 -13.84 33.74
CA GLU A 373 7.81 -12.94 34.65
C GLU A 373 7.09 -11.79 33.93
N TYR A 374 7.32 -11.60 32.63
CA TYR A 374 6.75 -10.47 31.89
C TYR A 374 5.29 -10.73 31.51
N ILE A 375 4.51 -9.65 31.45
CA ILE A 375 3.14 -9.68 30.94
C ILE A 375 3.17 -9.71 29.41
N ILE A 376 3.96 -8.81 28.82
CA ILE A 376 4.23 -8.76 27.38
C ILE A 376 5.53 -9.51 27.12
N ARG A 377 5.43 -10.66 26.46
CA ARG A 377 6.54 -11.61 26.28
C ARG A 377 6.77 -11.94 24.81
N PRO A 378 8.02 -12.23 24.42
CA PRO A 378 8.32 -12.80 23.11
C PRO A 378 7.73 -14.20 22.97
N SER A 379 7.40 -14.59 21.73
CA SER A 379 6.94 -15.95 21.39
C SER A 379 8.05 -16.82 20.79
N LYS A 380 9.10 -16.19 20.24
CA LYS A 380 10.19 -16.88 19.53
C LYS A 380 11.48 -16.06 19.55
N LYS A 381 12.60 -16.71 19.22
CA LYS A 381 13.90 -16.05 19.11
C LYS A 381 14.12 -15.44 17.72
N ALA A 382 14.72 -14.26 17.67
CA ALA A 382 15.12 -13.59 16.43
C ALA A 382 16.19 -14.40 15.69
N GLN A 383 16.02 -14.59 14.37
CA GLN A 383 16.92 -15.41 13.55
C GLN A 383 18.12 -14.60 13.01
N LYS A 384 18.92 -14.01 13.90
CA LYS A 384 20.05 -13.11 13.59
C LYS A 384 21.02 -13.70 12.56
N HIS A 385 21.45 -14.94 12.78
CA HIS A 385 22.38 -15.64 11.89
C HIS A 385 21.87 -15.70 10.45
N GLN A 386 20.58 -16.02 10.27
CA GLN A 386 19.97 -16.13 8.95
C GLN A 386 19.89 -14.77 8.23
N ILE A 387 19.59 -13.70 8.98
CA ILE A 387 19.57 -12.34 8.44
C ILE A 387 20.97 -11.98 7.92
N ILE A 388 21.99 -12.18 8.75
CA ILE A 388 23.39 -11.84 8.41
C ILE A 388 23.87 -12.65 7.20
N SER A 389 23.59 -13.95 7.14
CA SER A 389 24.09 -14.81 6.06
C SER A 389 23.48 -14.51 4.69
N GLU A 390 22.24 -14.01 4.66
CA GLU A 390 21.52 -13.73 3.41
C GLU A 390 21.44 -12.22 3.09
N TRP A 391 22.07 -11.36 3.92
CA TRP A 391 21.89 -9.91 3.83
C TRP A 391 22.30 -9.33 2.48
N ASP A 392 23.36 -9.84 1.85
CA ASP A 392 23.79 -9.35 0.54
C ASP A 392 22.69 -9.49 -0.53
N LYS A 393 22.01 -10.64 -0.55
CA LYS A 393 20.89 -10.89 -1.47
C LYS A 393 19.66 -10.06 -1.11
N VAL A 394 19.40 -9.86 0.19
CA VAL A 394 18.34 -8.94 0.64
C VAL A 394 18.63 -7.53 0.15
N LEU A 395 19.87 -7.06 0.29
CA LEU A 395 20.30 -5.74 -0.14
C LEU A 395 20.19 -5.58 -1.67
N ARG A 396 20.53 -6.61 -2.45
CA ARG A 396 20.29 -6.63 -3.90
C ARG A 396 18.81 -6.44 -4.25
N ILE A 397 17.89 -7.04 -3.51
CA ILE A 397 16.44 -6.82 -3.68
C ILE A 397 16.07 -5.37 -3.35
N LEU A 398 16.55 -4.84 -2.22
CA LEU A 398 16.27 -3.46 -1.79
C LEU A 398 16.78 -2.42 -2.79
N VAL A 399 18.01 -2.58 -3.29
CA VAL A 399 18.58 -1.70 -4.32
C VAL A 399 17.82 -1.85 -5.64
N SER A 400 17.38 -3.05 -6.01
CA SER A 400 16.55 -3.25 -7.21
C SER A 400 15.20 -2.54 -7.12
N LEU A 401 14.61 -2.49 -5.92
CA LEU A 401 13.39 -1.72 -5.64
C LEU A 401 13.67 -0.21 -5.70
N ALA A 402 14.74 0.27 -5.07
CA ALA A 402 15.10 1.68 -5.03
C ALA A 402 15.41 2.25 -6.43
N LEU A 403 16.07 1.46 -7.30
CA LEU A 403 16.31 1.81 -8.70
C LEU A 403 15.08 1.65 -9.61
N LYS A 404 13.91 1.28 -9.05
CA LYS A 404 12.65 1.07 -9.79
C LYS A 404 12.77 0.02 -10.91
N LYS A 405 13.73 -0.92 -10.82
CA LYS A 405 13.87 -2.05 -11.76
C LYS A 405 12.75 -3.06 -11.59
N THR A 406 12.23 -3.17 -10.37
CA THR A 406 11.09 -4.00 -10.01
C THR A 406 10.18 -3.27 -9.04
N THR A 407 9.05 -3.89 -8.69
CA THR A 407 8.07 -3.35 -7.73
C THR A 407 7.96 -4.27 -6.53
N GLN A 408 7.55 -3.71 -5.40
CA GLN A 408 7.22 -4.49 -4.21
C GLN A 408 6.21 -5.59 -4.57
N ALA A 409 5.17 -5.24 -5.32
CA ALA A 409 4.11 -6.19 -5.66
C ALA A 409 4.64 -7.39 -6.45
N THR A 410 5.58 -7.17 -7.37
CA THR A 410 6.28 -8.23 -8.11
C THR A 410 7.11 -9.10 -7.17
N ILE A 411 7.92 -8.49 -6.30
CA ILE A 411 8.80 -9.20 -5.37
C ILE A 411 8.00 -10.03 -4.37
N VAL A 412 7.03 -9.42 -3.67
CA VAL A 412 6.20 -10.11 -2.66
C VAL A 412 5.44 -11.28 -3.29
N ARG A 413 4.87 -11.09 -4.49
CA ARG A 413 4.16 -12.14 -5.22
C ARG A 413 5.09 -13.32 -5.54
N LYS A 414 6.27 -13.06 -6.12
CA LYS A 414 7.20 -14.13 -6.51
C LYS A 414 7.77 -14.84 -5.29
N LEU A 415 8.21 -14.10 -4.29
CA LEU A 415 8.75 -14.68 -3.07
C LEU A 415 7.71 -15.55 -2.35
N SER A 416 6.45 -15.10 -2.27
CA SER A 416 5.36 -15.85 -1.62
C SER A 416 4.91 -17.09 -2.39
N THR A 417 5.08 -17.10 -3.72
CA THR A 417 4.68 -18.23 -4.57
C THR A 417 5.73 -19.33 -4.61
N THR A 418 7.00 -18.96 -4.40
CA THR A 418 8.11 -19.93 -4.35
C THR A 418 7.95 -20.80 -3.09
N LYS A 419 7.81 -22.12 -3.23
CA LYS A 419 7.58 -23.05 -2.10
C LYS A 419 8.61 -22.86 -0.98
N SER A 420 8.19 -22.26 0.15
CA SER A 420 8.72 -22.24 1.54
C SER A 420 10.24 -22.38 1.86
N SER A 421 11.12 -22.37 0.85
CA SER A 421 12.53 -22.75 0.95
C SER A 421 13.47 -21.64 0.49
N ASN A 422 12.95 -20.46 0.13
CA ASN A 422 13.80 -19.32 -0.20
C ASN A 422 14.42 -18.75 1.10
N ALA A 423 15.72 -18.94 1.28
CA ALA A 423 16.47 -18.50 2.44
C ALA A 423 16.45 -16.97 2.60
N THR A 424 16.53 -16.24 1.48
CA THR A 424 16.48 -14.78 1.42
C THR A 424 15.12 -14.23 1.84
N LEU A 425 14.01 -14.84 1.42
CA LEU A 425 12.67 -14.47 1.91
C LEU A 425 12.56 -14.68 3.43
N LYS A 426 13.03 -15.82 3.92
CA LYS A 426 13.01 -16.11 5.37
C LYS A 426 13.86 -15.10 6.15
N ALA A 427 15.00 -14.68 5.62
CA ALA A 427 15.82 -13.61 6.20
C ALA A 427 15.07 -12.28 6.24
N LEU A 428 14.41 -11.88 5.15
CA LEU A 428 13.61 -10.66 5.09
C LEU A 428 12.44 -10.69 6.08
N ILE A 429 11.76 -11.83 6.21
CA ILE A 429 10.69 -12.03 7.20
C ILE A 429 11.23 -11.96 8.63
N ALA A 430 12.38 -12.59 8.90
CA ALA A 430 12.99 -12.53 10.23
C ALA A 430 13.36 -11.10 10.61
N PHE A 431 13.82 -10.30 9.65
CA PHE A 431 14.07 -8.88 9.87
C PHE A 431 12.77 -8.09 10.07
N ASP A 432 11.72 -8.38 9.30
CA ASP A 432 10.38 -7.79 9.45
C ASP A 432 9.80 -8.02 10.86
N GLU A 433 9.95 -9.23 11.39
CA GLU A 433 9.50 -9.60 12.74
C GLU A 433 10.21 -8.80 13.85
N ILE A 434 11.49 -8.46 13.65
CA ILE A 434 12.25 -7.61 14.58
C ILE A 434 11.68 -6.18 14.57
N ILE A 435 11.53 -5.58 13.38
CA ILE A 435 10.99 -4.21 13.25
C ILE A 435 9.54 -4.14 13.77
N MET A 436 8.73 -5.16 13.47
CA MET A 436 7.37 -5.27 13.98
C MET A 436 7.35 -5.35 15.51
N THR A 437 8.27 -6.10 16.12
CA THR A 437 8.40 -6.20 17.58
C THR A 437 8.71 -4.85 18.20
N ASP A 438 9.70 -4.12 17.65
CA ASP A 438 10.07 -2.79 18.11
C ASP A 438 8.89 -1.79 18.06
N TYR A 439 8.10 -1.84 16.97
CA TYR A 439 6.89 -1.05 16.81
C TYR A 439 5.81 -1.44 17.82
N LEU A 440 5.52 -2.73 17.96
CA LEU A 440 4.42 -3.23 18.79
C LEU A 440 4.64 -2.93 20.28
N LEU A 441 5.87 -3.01 20.76
CA LEU A 441 6.20 -2.64 22.14
C LEU A 441 5.92 -1.16 22.40
N GLY A 442 6.36 -0.28 21.49
CA GLY A 442 6.02 1.16 21.55
C GLY A 442 4.52 1.40 21.47
N TYR A 443 3.83 0.73 20.54
CA TYR A 443 2.38 0.87 20.36
C TYR A 443 1.56 0.42 21.58
N ILE A 444 2.06 -0.54 22.37
CA ILE A 444 1.44 -0.97 23.63
C ILE A 444 1.65 0.07 24.73
N ASP A 445 2.83 0.67 24.81
CA ASP A 445 3.15 1.63 25.87
C ASP A 445 2.54 3.01 25.62
N ASP A 446 2.73 3.53 24.41
CA ASP A 446 2.52 4.93 24.07
C ASP A 446 1.07 5.17 23.58
N GLN A 447 0.31 5.93 24.37
CA GLN A 447 -1.05 6.33 24.00
C GLN A 447 -1.08 7.35 22.87
N ASP A 448 -0.14 8.28 22.83
CA ASP A 448 -0.10 9.33 21.82
C ASP A 448 0.20 8.74 20.46
N GLN A 449 1.09 7.74 20.41
CA GLN A 449 1.32 6.93 19.21
C GLN A 449 0.02 6.29 18.69
N ARG A 450 -0.81 5.72 19.58
CA ARG A 450 -2.10 5.12 19.19
C ARG A 450 -3.09 6.17 18.69
N ILE A 451 -3.13 7.33 19.34
CA ILE A 451 -3.98 8.46 18.92
C ILE A 451 -3.56 8.95 17.55
N ALA A 452 -2.26 9.13 17.28
CA ALA A 452 -1.73 9.52 15.98
C ALA A 452 -2.13 8.52 14.88
N VAL A 453 -1.94 7.22 15.12
CA VAL A 453 -2.37 6.17 14.17
C VAL A 453 -3.88 6.25 13.90
N GLN A 454 -4.71 6.38 14.94
CA GLN A 454 -6.15 6.46 14.76
C GLN A 454 -6.59 7.73 14.02
N ARG A 455 -6.01 8.88 14.36
CA ARG A 455 -6.29 10.17 13.69
C ARG A 455 -5.89 10.11 12.22
N SER A 456 -4.72 9.55 11.91
CA SER A 456 -4.27 9.35 10.53
C SER A 456 -5.29 8.53 9.72
N LEU A 457 -5.75 7.39 10.24
CA LEU A 457 -6.78 6.58 9.58
C LEU A 457 -8.12 7.32 9.43
N ASN A 458 -8.53 8.11 10.44
CA ASN A 458 -9.75 8.91 10.37
C ASN A 458 -9.69 9.97 9.26
N ARG A 459 -8.51 10.52 8.95
CA ARG A 459 -8.32 11.47 7.84
C ARG A 459 -8.56 10.81 6.49
N GLY A 460 -8.00 9.61 6.29
CA GLY A 460 -8.28 8.78 5.11
C GLY A 460 -9.78 8.50 4.95
N GLU A 461 -10.45 8.10 6.04
CA GLU A 461 -11.90 7.86 6.04
C GLU A 461 -12.71 9.14 5.76
N SER A 462 -12.29 10.30 6.27
CA SER A 462 -12.94 11.59 6.02
C SER A 462 -12.87 11.99 4.54
N TYR A 463 -11.70 11.84 3.92
CA TYR A 463 -11.54 12.01 2.47
C TYR A 463 -12.44 11.05 1.67
N HIS A 464 -12.54 9.81 2.14
CA HIS A 464 -13.40 8.79 1.57
C HIS A 464 -14.91 9.08 1.71
N GLN A 465 -15.32 9.75 2.78
CA GLN A 465 -16.69 10.22 2.97
C GLN A 465 -17.01 11.42 2.08
N LEU A 466 -16.07 12.36 1.92
CA LEU A 466 -16.19 13.49 1.02
C LEU A 466 -16.36 13.02 -0.43
N THR A 467 -15.43 12.19 -0.93
CA THR A 467 -15.49 11.62 -2.28
C THR A 467 -16.77 10.82 -2.52
N ALA A 468 -17.21 10.03 -1.54
CA ALA A 468 -18.48 9.31 -1.63
C ALA A 468 -19.70 10.26 -1.70
N SER A 469 -19.67 11.39 -1.00
CA SER A 469 -20.74 12.39 -1.02
C SER A 469 -20.82 13.12 -2.36
N ILE A 470 -19.68 13.46 -2.95
CA ILE A 470 -19.60 14.04 -4.30
C ILE A 470 -20.14 13.05 -5.35
N ALA A 471 -19.73 11.77 -5.26
CA ALA A 471 -20.17 10.74 -6.21
C ALA A 471 -21.68 10.40 -6.12
N LYS A 472 -22.37 10.73 -5.01
CA LYS A 472 -23.82 10.49 -4.87
C LYS A 472 -24.65 11.25 -5.92
N VAL A 473 -24.15 12.38 -6.45
CA VAL A 473 -24.85 13.21 -7.43
C VAL A 473 -25.32 12.41 -8.66
N ASN A 474 -24.60 11.35 -9.07
CA ASN A 474 -25.00 10.48 -10.19
C ASN A 474 -24.99 8.98 -9.88
N GLY A 475 -25.34 8.58 -8.66
CA GLY A 475 -25.60 7.18 -8.34
C GLY A 475 -24.47 6.43 -7.62
N GLY A 476 -23.52 7.14 -7.02
CA GLY A 476 -22.60 6.62 -6.01
C GLY A 476 -21.30 6.00 -6.57
N LYS A 477 -20.73 5.00 -5.86
CA LYS A 477 -19.41 4.39 -6.13
C LYS A 477 -19.39 3.48 -7.37
N GLN A 478 -19.70 4.04 -8.53
CA GLN A 478 -19.58 3.38 -9.83
C GLN A 478 -18.71 4.22 -10.76
N LEU A 479 -17.58 3.67 -11.20
CA LEU A 479 -16.67 4.37 -12.10
C LEU A 479 -17.22 4.36 -13.53
N SER A 480 -17.08 5.51 -14.20
CA SER A 480 -17.39 5.68 -15.61
C SER A 480 -16.14 5.44 -16.47
N GLY A 481 -16.31 5.19 -17.76
CA GLY A 481 -15.20 5.03 -18.70
C GLY A 481 -14.86 3.58 -19.12
N LYS A 482 -14.76 3.37 -20.43
CA LYS A 482 -14.56 2.05 -21.06
C LYS A 482 -13.13 1.51 -20.97
N LYS A 483 -12.14 2.42 -21.01
CA LYS A 483 -10.70 2.10 -21.05
C LYS A 483 -10.09 2.25 -19.66
N GLU A 484 -9.02 1.52 -19.38
CA GLU A 484 -8.29 1.61 -18.11
C GLU A 484 -7.84 3.04 -17.78
N ARG A 485 -7.34 3.77 -18.78
CA ARG A 485 -6.98 5.19 -18.64
C ARG A 485 -8.13 6.04 -18.10
N ASN A 486 -9.36 5.78 -18.56
CA ASN A 486 -10.53 6.53 -18.14
C ASN A 486 -10.91 6.17 -16.71
N LEU A 487 -10.85 4.88 -16.34
CA LEU A 487 -11.06 4.47 -14.95
C LEU A 487 -10.03 5.10 -14.01
N ILE A 488 -8.78 5.26 -14.47
CA ILE A 488 -7.73 5.94 -13.69
C ILE A 488 -8.06 7.43 -13.53
N CYS A 489 -8.50 8.12 -14.59
CA CYS A 489 -8.93 9.51 -14.50
C CYS A 489 -10.08 9.66 -13.49
N THR A 490 -11.16 8.89 -13.65
CA THR A 490 -12.34 8.90 -12.77
C THR A 490 -12.07 8.31 -11.37
N SER A 491 -10.91 7.67 -11.14
CA SER A 491 -10.51 7.28 -9.79
C SER A 491 -9.63 8.33 -9.11
N ARG A 492 -8.98 9.18 -9.90
CA ARG A 492 -8.04 10.21 -9.47
C ARG A 492 -8.73 11.55 -9.25
N ASP A 493 -10.06 11.56 -9.26
CA ASP A 493 -10.84 12.78 -9.30
C ASP A 493 -10.41 13.74 -8.18
N LEU A 494 -9.71 14.79 -8.65
CA LEU A 494 -9.29 15.96 -7.91
C LEU A 494 -10.52 16.74 -7.51
N ILE A 495 -10.88 16.65 -6.23
CA ILE A 495 -11.45 17.77 -5.49
C ILE A 495 -10.66 17.87 -4.20
#